data_AF-A0A6L5FKX4-F1
#
_entry.id   AF-A0A6L5FKX4-F1
#
_cell.length_a   1.000
_cell.length_b   1.000
_cell.length_c   1.000
_cell.angle_alpha   90.00
_cell.angle_beta   90.00
_cell.angle_gamma   90.00
#
_symmetry.space_group_name_H-M   'P 1'
#
loop_
_entity.id
_entity.type
_entity.pdbx_description
1 polymer ?
#
loop_
_entity_poly.entity_id
_entity_poly.type
_entity_poly.pdbx_seq_one_letter_code
_entity_poly.pdbx_strand_id
1 'polypeptide(L)'
;MRELKQSVAALGADVSFAGQVPPERVCAEIRGARLFVLNSGYEGLPHIILEAKAAGVAVVAAAAPGTLEVMNHNVDGWTVPVGDRAALAGAIRHLLANAADRQRLQETGRRQVEAEHSYHALADATEMALAGRA
;
A
#
# COMPACT_ATOMS: atom_id res chain seq x y z
N MET A 1 -12.93 3.53 17.38
CA MET A 1 -13.78 2.67 16.52
C MET A 1 -15.26 3.04 16.54
N ARG A 2 -15.86 3.36 17.71
CA ARG A 2 -17.27 3.78 17.80
C ARG A 2 -17.60 5.01 16.93
N GLU A 3 -16.80 6.06 17.01
CA GLU A 3 -16.97 7.30 16.23
C GLU A 3 -16.88 7.08 14.71
N LEU A 4 -15.98 6.20 14.28
CA LEU A 4 -15.83 5.85 12.86
C LEU A 4 -17.06 5.12 12.32
N LYS A 5 -17.59 4.15 13.08
CA LYS A 5 -18.84 3.45 12.74
C LYS A 5 -20.04 4.41 12.68
N GLN A 6 -20.11 5.37 13.60
CA GLN A 6 -21.14 6.42 13.57
C GLN A 6 -21.01 7.31 12.33
N SER A 7 -19.79 7.70 11.97
CA SER A 7 -19.53 8.51 10.78
C SER A 7 -19.93 7.79 9.49
N VAL A 8 -19.61 6.49 9.38
CA VAL A 8 -20.03 5.64 8.25
C VAL A 8 -21.55 5.57 8.16
N ALA A 9 -22.25 5.33 9.27
CA ALA A 9 -23.71 5.26 9.31
C ALA A 9 -24.36 6.58 8.91
N ALA A 10 -23.83 7.72 9.38
CA ALA A 10 -24.32 9.04 9.02
C ALA A 10 -24.12 9.36 7.53
N LEU A 11 -23.06 8.84 6.92
CA LEU A 11 -22.78 8.98 5.48
C LEU A 11 -23.56 7.99 4.60
N GLY A 12 -24.20 6.97 5.19
CA GLY A 12 -24.81 5.86 4.44
C GLY A 12 -23.80 5.11 3.58
N ALA A 13 -22.53 5.10 3.97
CA ALA A 13 -21.45 4.51 3.18
C ALA A 13 -21.44 2.98 3.30
N ASP A 14 -21.19 2.29 2.19
CA ASP A 14 -20.99 0.84 2.17
C ASP A 14 -19.58 0.50 2.70
N VAL A 15 -19.51 0.20 4.00
CA VAL A 15 -18.24 -0.09 4.69
C VAL A 15 -18.40 -1.31 5.58
N SER A 16 -17.61 -2.34 5.30
CA SER A 16 -17.43 -3.50 6.17
C SER A 16 -16.23 -3.32 7.10
N PHE A 17 -16.43 -3.51 8.41
CA PHE A 17 -15.34 -3.52 9.39
C PHE A 17 -14.94 -4.96 9.68
N ALA A 18 -13.80 -5.41 9.14
CA ALA A 18 -13.31 -6.78 9.32
C ALA A 18 -12.90 -7.12 10.77
N GLY A 19 -12.57 -6.11 11.58
CA GLY A 19 -12.05 -6.32 12.93
C GLY A 19 -10.62 -6.85 12.93
N GLN A 20 -10.27 -7.68 13.91
CA GLN A 20 -9.01 -8.41 13.89
C GLN A 20 -9.13 -9.60 12.94
N VAL A 21 -8.28 -9.62 11.93
CA VAL A 21 -8.17 -10.72 10.98
C VAL A 21 -6.96 -11.57 11.38
N PRO A 22 -7.09 -12.92 11.46
CA PRO A 22 -5.97 -13.79 11.73
C PRO A 22 -4.84 -13.59 10.70
N PRO A 23 -3.55 -13.63 11.09
CA PRO A 23 -2.42 -13.36 10.19
C PRO A 23 -2.47 -14.16 8.88
N GLU A 24 -2.87 -15.42 8.94
CA GLU A 24 -2.99 -16.33 7.79
C GLU A 24 -4.06 -15.91 6.77
N ARG A 25 -5.02 -15.06 7.16
CA ARG A 25 -6.09 -14.55 6.29
C ARG A 25 -5.79 -13.16 5.72
N VAL A 26 -4.89 -12.39 6.33
CA VAL A 26 -4.62 -10.99 5.93
C VAL A 26 -4.26 -10.89 4.45
N CYS A 27 -3.35 -11.73 3.96
CA CYS A 27 -2.97 -11.74 2.55
C CYS A 27 -4.14 -12.03 1.61
N ALA A 28 -5.06 -12.91 2.01
CA ALA A 28 -6.23 -13.23 1.21
C ALA A 28 -7.23 -12.06 1.15
N GLU A 29 -7.44 -11.37 2.28
CA GLU A 29 -8.28 -10.16 2.35
C GLU A 29 -7.71 -9.06 1.45
N ILE A 30 -6.39 -8.80 1.53
CA ILE A 30 -5.74 -7.79 0.70
C ILE A 30 -5.87 -8.15 -0.77
N ARG A 31 -5.55 -9.39 -1.16
CA ARG A 31 -5.63 -9.85 -2.56
C ARG A 31 -7.05 -9.75 -3.15
N GLY A 32 -8.08 -9.83 -2.32
CA GLY A 32 -9.47 -9.63 -2.75
C GLY A 32 -9.81 -8.18 -3.12
N ALA A 33 -8.99 -7.21 -2.74
CA ALA A 33 -9.24 -5.80 -2.98
C ALA A 33 -8.79 -5.36 -4.38
N ARG A 34 -9.52 -4.41 -4.98
CA ARG A 34 -9.09 -3.74 -6.24
C ARG A 34 -7.96 -2.73 -6.01
N LEU A 35 -7.94 -2.14 -4.82
CA LEU A 35 -7.01 -1.12 -4.37
C LEU A 35 -6.75 -1.30 -2.89
N PHE A 36 -5.52 -1.09 -2.47
CA PHE A 36 -5.14 -0.95 -1.07
C PHE A 36 -4.84 0.53 -0.79
N VAL A 37 -5.34 1.08 0.32
CA VAL A 37 -5.18 2.50 0.65
C VAL A 37 -4.56 2.65 2.04
N LEU A 38 -3.40 3.31 2.12
CA LEU A 38 -2.77 3.69 3.39
C LEU A 38 -2.71 5.21 3.54
N ASN A 39 -3.70 5.80 4.21
CA ASN A 39 -3.77 7.24 4.46
C ASN A 39 -3.15 7.63 5.81
N SER A 40 -1.92 7.19 6.06
CA SER A 40 -1.18 7.45 7.30
C SER A 40 -0.32 8.70 7.18
N GLY A 41 -0.26 9.52 8.23
CA GLY A 41 0.58 10.72 8.27
C GLY A 41 2.03 10.44 8.67
N TYR A 42 2.32 9.25 9.20
CA TYR A 42 3.63 8.85 9.66
C TYR A 42 3.77 7.33 9.56
N GLU A 43 4.87 6.87 9.00
CA GLU A 43 5.24 5.46 8.90
C GLU A 43 6.76 5.36 9.10
N GLY A 44 7.22 4.31 9.80
CA GLY A 44 8.63 3.95 9.86
C GLY A 44 9.04 3.23 8.58
N LEU A 45 8.68 1.94 8.49
CA LEU A 45 8.70 1.17 7.24
C LEU A 45 7.35 0.45 7.13
N PRO A 46 6.43 0.88 6.27
CA PRO A 46 5.09 0.33 6.22
C PRO A 46 5.11 -1.05 5.54
N HIS A 47 5.36 -2.12 6.29
CA HIS A 47 5.38 -3.50 5.78
C HIS A 47 4.08 -3.86 5.06
N ILE A 48 2.95 -3.29 5.49
CA ILE A 48 1.65 -3.52 4.86
C ILE A 48 1.60 -3.03 3.39
N ILE A 49 2.40 -2.02 3.01
CA ILE A 49 2.56 -1.62 1.60
C ILE A 49 3.31 -2.70 0.82
N LEU A 50 4.38 -3.26 1.40
CA LEU A 50 5.14 -4.34 0.79
C LEU A 50 4.27 -5.59 0.61
N GLU A 51 3.48 -5.94 1.64
CA GLU A 51 2.51 -7.05 1.60
C GLU A 51 1.45 -6.84 0.52
N ALA A 52 0.90 -5.62 0.38
CA ALA A 52 -0.09 -5.31 -0.65
C ALA A 52 0.49 -5.36 -2.07
N LYS A 53 1.70 -4.82 -2.27
CA LYS A 53 2.44 -4.90 -3.54
C LYS A 53 2.75 -6.37 -3.88
N ALA A 54 3.25 -7.16 -2.94
CA ALA A 54 3.50 -8.59 -3.11
C ALA A 54 2.21 -9.38 -3.42
N ALA A 55 1.08 -8.98 -2.83
CA ALA A 55 -0.23 -9.56 -3.12
C ALA A 55 -0.76 -9.19 -4.53
N GLY A 56 -0.08 -8.32 -5.28
CA GLY A 56 -0.48 -7.88 -6.61
C GLY A 56 -1.61 -6.86 -6.59
N VAL A 57 -1.70 -6.03 -5.56
CA VAL A 57 -2.74 -5.02 -5.40
C VAL A 57 -2.14 -3.63 -5.60
N ALA A 58 -2.82 -2.78 -6.37
CA ALA A 58 -2.38 -1.40 -6.58
C ALA A 58 -2.55 -0.61 -5.28
N VAL A 59 -1.48 0.05 -4.85
CA VAL A 59 -1.42 0.81 -3.60
C VAL A 59 -1.60 2.30 -3.86
N VAL A 60 -2.48 2.93 -3.10
CA VAL A 60 -2.54 4.39 -2.94
C VAL A 60 -2.14 4.71 -1.51
N ALA A 61 -1.20 5.64 -1.30
CA ALA A 61 -0.84 6.03 0.06
C ALA A 61 -0.50 7.51 0.18
N ALA A 62 -0.61 8.03 1.41
CA ALA A 62 -0.07 9.34 1.73
C ALA A 62 1.47 9.29 1.66
N ALA A 63 2.08 10.36 1.14
CA ALA A 63 3.52 10.53 0.96
C ALA A 63 4.23 10.83 2.31
N ALA A 64 4.00 9.98 3.31
CA ALA A 64 4.74 10.01 4.57
C ALA A 64 6.20 9.56 4.35
N PRO A 65 7.18 10.00 5.16
CA PRO A 65 8.59 9.71 4.94
C PRO A 65 8.89 8.23 4.68
N GLY A 66 8.51 7.32 5.59
CA GLY A 66 8.73 5.88 5.41
C GLY A 66 7.96 5.24 4.25
N THR A 67 6.87 5.87 3.80
CA THR A 67 6.15 5.42 2.59
C THR A 67 6.95 5.72 1.32
N LEU A 68 7.64 6.86 1.27
CA LEU A 68 8.47 7.24 0.13
C LEU A 68 9.74 6.39 -0.01
N GLU A 69 10.15 5.70 1.05
CA GLU A 69 11.27 4.74 1.01
C GLU A 69 10.92 3.45 0.25
N VAL A 70 9.64 3.08 0.15
CA VAL A 70 9.19 1.81 -0.44
C VAL A 70 8.24 1.96 -1.62
N MET A 71 7.97 3.20 -2.03
CA MET A 71 7.02 3.51 -3.09
C MET A 71 7.37 4.77 -3.86
N ASN A 72 7.38 4.65 -5.18
CA ASN A 72 7.65 5.67 -6.17
C ASN A 72 6.35 6.10 -6.89
N HIS A 73 6.07 7.40 -6.86
CA HIS A 73 4.83 7.93 -7.42
C HIS A 73 4.62 7.54 -8.90
N ASN A 74 3.48 6.92 -9.20
CA ASN A 74 3.04 6.50 -10.52
C ASN A 74 3.99 5.50 -11.23
N VAL A 75 4.91 4.88 -10.50
CA VAL A 75 5.80 3.83 -11.01
C VAL A 75 5.31 2.47 -10.52
N ASP A 76 5.25 2.30 -9.20
CA ASP A 76 4.97 1.05 -8.48
C ASP A 76 3.87 1.22 -7.41
N GLY A 77 3.38 2.45 -7.25
CA GLY A 77 2.19 2.81 -6.50
C GLY A 77 1.79 4.27 -6.75
N TRP A 78 0.77 4.76 -6.06
CA TRP A 78 0.27 6.12 -6.22
C TRP A 78 0.33 6.89 -4.90
N THR A 79 1.29 7.80 -4.78
CA THR A 79 1.39 8.66 -3.59
C THR A 79 0.56 9.93 -3.73
N VAL A 80 0.04 10.44 -2.60
CA VAL A 80 -0.64 11.74 -2.50
C VAL A 80 -0.07 12.55 -1.34
N PRO A 81 -0.13 13.90 -1.33
CA PRO A 81 0.32 14.68 -0.19
C PRO A 81 -0.37 14.29 1.12
N VAL A 82 0.36 14.29 2.23
CA VAL A 82 -0.20 13.97 3.55
C VAL A 82 -1.31 14.96 3.90
N GLY A 83 -2.48 14.44 4.28
CA GLY A 83 -3.63 15.24 4.68
C GLY A 83 -4.48 15.79 3.51
N ASP A 84 -4.04 15.61 2.26
CA ASP A 84 -4.80 16.06 1.09
C ASP A 84 -5.90 15.06 0.73
N ARG A 85 -7.10 15.34 1.27
CA ARG A 85 -8.30 14.53 1.05
C ARG A 85 -8.76 14.56 -0.41
N ALA A 86 -8.56 15.67 -1.11
CA ALA A 86 -9.00 15.82 -2.50
C ALA A 86 -8.11 14.98 -3.43
N ALA A 87 -6.79 15.04 -3.22
CA ALA A 87 -5.83 14.21 -3.94
C ALA A 87 -6.07 12.72 -3.69
N LEU A 88 -6.28 12.32 -2.43
CA LEU A 88 -6.59 10.92 -2.07
C LEU A 88 -7.84 10.41 -2.80
N ALA A 89 -8.94 11.16 -2.72
CA ALA A 89 -10.19 10.77 -3.37
C ALA A 89 -10.06 10.78 -4.91
N GLY A 90 -9.28 11.71 -5.46
CA GLY A 90 -8.95 11.77 -6.88
C GLY A 90 -8.17 10.54 -7.36
N ALA A 91 -7.13 10.15 -6.64
CA ALA A 91 -6.32 8.97 -6.94
C ALA A 91 -7.16 7.69 -6.92
N ILE A 92 -7.98 7.50 -5.89
CA ILE A 92 -8.88 6.34 -5.78
C ILE A 92 -9.84 6.29 -6.97
N ARG A 93 -10.51 7.41 -7.31
CA ARG A 93 -11.43 7.46 -8.46
C ARG A 93 -10.71 7.18 -9.78
N HIS A 94 -9.54 7.78 -9.99
CA HIS A 94 -8.73 7.58 -11.19
C HIS A 94 -8.42 6.11 -11.39
N LEU A 95 -7.89 5.43 -10.38
CA LEU A 95 -7.47 4.04 -10.50
C LEU A 95 -8.67 3.06 -10.58
N LEU A 96 -9.78 3.37 -9.94
CA LEU A 96 -11.01 2.58 -10.13
C LEU A 96 -11.55 2.69 -11.56
N ALA A 97 -11.43 3.86 -12.20
CA ALA A 97 -11.86 4.09 -13.58
C ALA A 97 -10.86 3.59 -14.64
N ASN A 98 -9.56 3.62 -14.35
CA ASN A 98 -8.49 3.32 -15.31
C ASN A 98 -7.81 1.98 -14.99
N ALA A 99 -8.36 0.90 -15.56
CA ALA A 99 -7.84 -0.46 -15.32
C ALA A 99 -6.39 -0.66 -15.77
N ALA A 100 -5.99 -0.06 -16.89
CA ALA A 100 -4.63 -0.18 -17.42
C ALA A 100 -3.59 0.41 -16.46
N ASP A 101 -3.85 1.58 -15.88
CA ASP A 101 -2.99 2.18 -14.87
C ASP A 101 -2.90 1.31 -13.62
N ARG A 102 -4.04 0.80 -13.12
CA ARG A 102 -4.01 -0.13 -11.98
C ARG A 102 -3.17 -1.36 -12.27
N GLN A 103 -3.38 -2.02 -13.41
CA GLN A 103 -2.66 -3.25 -13.77
C GLN A 103 -1.16 -3.01 -13.86
N ARG A 104 -0.75 -1.89 -14.48
CA ARG A 104 0.65 -1.48 -14.52
C ARG A 104 1.24 -1.30 -13.12
N LEU A 105 0.54 -0.61 -12.22
CA LEU A 105 1.01 -0.42 -10.84
C LEU A 105 1.05 -1.75 -10.05
N GLN A 106 0.09 -2.65 -10.27
CA GLN A 106 0.09 -3.99 -9.67
C GLN A 106 1.32 -4.80 -10.09
N GLU A 107 1.62 -4.81 -11.40
CA GLU A 107 2.74 -5.55 -11.96
C GLU A 107 4.09 -4.97 -11.50
N THR A 108 4.28 -3.65 -11.64
CA THR A 108 5.52 -2.99 -11.25
C THR A 108 5.73 -3.04 -9.73
N GLY A 109 4.67 -2.81 -8.95
CA GLY A 109 4.70 -2.90 -7.49
C GLY A 109 5.16 -4.26 -7.01
N ARG A 110 4.59 -5.33 -7.56
CA ARG A 110 4.99 -6.70 -7.24
C ARG A 110 6.45 -6.98 -7.63
N ARG A 111 6.85 -6.60 -8.84
CA ARG A 111 8.24 -6.80 -9.32
C ARG A 111 9.27 -6.10 -8.44
N GLN A 112 9.00 -4.86 -8.01
CA GLN A 112 9.93 -4.14 -7.14
C GLN A 112 10.06 -4.79 -5.76
N VAL A 113 8.96 -5.25 -5.16
CA VAL A 113 9.05 -5.97 -3.88
C VAL A 113 9.83 -7.27 -4.03
N GLU A 114 9.60 -8.03 -5.09
CA GLU A 114 10.34 -9.27 -5.36
C GLU A 114 11.85 -9.00 -5.54
N ALA A 115 12.21 -7.91 -6.20
CA ALA A 115 13.59 -7.53 -6.48
C ALA A 115 14.34 -6.94 -5.27
N GLU A 116 13.68 -6.12 -4.44
CA GLU A 116 14.36 -5.29 -3.43
C GLU A 116 14.02 -5.69 -1.98
N HIS A 117 12.90 -6.38 -1.77
CA HIS A 117 12.35 -6.65 -0.44
C HIS A 117 11.94 -8.11 -0.22
N SER A 118 12.38 -9.02 -1.09
CA SER A 118 12.31 -10.45 -0.81
C SER A 118 13.29 -10.84 0.31
N TYR A 119 13.04 -11.96 0.98
CA TYR A 119 13.96 -12.47 2.01
C TYR A 119 15.39 -12.61 1.50
N HIS A 120 15.56 -13.07 0.26
CA HIS A 120 16.87 -13.17 -0.39
C HIS A 120 17.49 -11.81 -0.64
N ALA A 121 16.75 -10.87 -1.26
CA ALA A 121 17.27 -9.53 -1.53
C ALA A 121 17.72 -8.79 -0.26
N LEU A 122 16.93 -8.91 0.82
CA LEU A 122 17.27 -8.30 2.11
C LEU A 122 18.49 -8.95 2.75
N ALA A 123 18.61 -10.29 2.70
CA ALA A 123 19.78 -11.00 3.21
C ALA A 123 21.04 -10.60 2.45
N ASP A 124 21.01 -10.62 1.11
CA ASP A 124 22.14 -10.27 0.25
C ASP A 124 22.60 -8.82 0.49
N ALA A 125 21.65 -7.88 0.55
CA ALA A 125 21.95 -6.48 0.83
C ALA A 125 22.57 -6.28 2.23
N THR A 126 22.08 -7.02 3.23
CA THR A 126 22.63 -6.97 4.59
C THR A 126 24.05 -7.53 4.63
N GLU A 127 24.31 -8.65 3.97
CA GLU A 127 25.64 -9.23 3.87
C GLU A 127 26.63 -8.29 3.17
N MET A 128 26.22 -7.65 2.06
CA MET A 128 27.04 -6.65 1.37
C MET A 128 27.39 -5.46 2.26
N ALA A 129 26.41 -4.93 3.00
CA ALA A 129 26.62 -3.81 3.91
C ALA A 129 27.59 -4.17 5.05
N LEU A 130 27.41 -5.34 5.68
CA LEU A 130 28.28 -5.81 6.76
C LEU A 130 29.68 -6.18 6.27
N ALA A 131 29.82 -6.61 5.02
CA ALA A 131 31.12 -6.86 4.39
C ALA A 131 31.84 -5.57 3.94
N GLY A 132 31.21 -4.39 4.08
CA GLY A 132 31.75 -3.12 3.63
C GLY A 132 31.79 -2.97 2.11
N ARG A 133 30.87 -3.63 1.39
CA ARG A 133 30.79 -3.68 -0.08
C ARG A 133 29.59 -2.91 -0.64
N ALA A 134 28.99 -2.04 0.16
CA ALA A 134 27.86 -1.19 -0.22
C ALA A 134 28.30 0.04 -1.01
#